data_AF-A0A7J4YU29-F1
#
_entry.id   AF-A0A7J4YU29-F1
#
_cell.length_a   1.000
_cell.length_b   1.000
_cell.length_c   1.000
_cell.angle_alpha   90.00
_cell.angle_beta   90.00
_cell.angle_gamma   90.00
#
_symmetry.space_group_name_H-M   'P 1'
#
loop_
_entity.id
_entity.type
_entity.pdbx_description
1 polymer ?
#
loop_
_entity_poly.entity_id
_entity_poly.type
_entity_poly.pdbx_seq_one_letter_code
_entity_poly.pdbx_strand_id
1 'polypeptide(L)'
;MENWRFIEENPDYMVSDHGRVLSFKGKSKLILCTTIAGEGYEQTELMQKGIYTKYYTHRLVAKAFIPNPKHLPQVNHLDGNTLNNHVSNLEWCDAHDNIMHAIRMGLRPPGKTGSKYSGVPCAVTDASGNTLRAYPSMQAMSKGEHMNPAFINWLRLQLRYPERLLLHNLRVRQHRGDAFIMKEPLPQSSHHRPVPPVQSPCIPVQHPVNRQYYRQLSEDEAIAFGFAIYTSRNQQERRTL
;
A
#
# COMPACT_ATOMS: atom_id res chain seq x y z
N MET A 1 -23.60 4.71 1.93
CA MET A 1 -23.62 5.87 1.01
C MET A 1 -22.30 6.60 1.22
N GLU A 2 -21.62 7.00 0.17
CA GLU A 2 -20.31 7.66 0.27
C GLU A 2 -20.48 9.16 0.45
N ASN A 3 -19.72 9.73 1.40
CA ASN A 3 -19.81 11.15 1.72
C ASN A 3 -18.68 11.91 1.03
N TRP A 4 -19.00 13.10 0.52
CA TRP A 4 -18.08 13.96 -0.23
C TRP A 4 -17.94 15.32 0.44
N ARG A 5 -16.71 15.83 0.54
CA ARG A 5 -16.42 17.17 1.06
C ARG A 5 -15.43 17.89 0.15
N PHE A 6 -15.52 19.22 0.08
CA PHE A 6 -14.54 20.01 -0.65
C PHE A 6 -13.18 19.96 0.04
N ILE A 7 -12.12 19.96 -0.76
CA ILE A 7 -10.76 20.15 -0.25
C ILE A 7 -10.58 21.64 0.01
N GLU A 8 -10.40 22.03 1.28
CA GLU A 8 -10.39 23.45 1.70
C GLU A 8 -9.35 24.28 0.95
N GLU A 9 -8.15 23.72 0.75
CA GLU A 9 -7.06 24.42 0.07
C GLU A 9 -7.28 24.52 -1.45
N ASN A 10 -8.20 23.74 -2.01
CA ASN A 10 -8.49 23.70 -3.44
C ASN A 10 -9.94 23.27 -3.72
N PRO A 11 -10.91 24.22 -3.63
CA PRO A 11 -12.34 23.94 -3.78
C PRO A 11 -12.76 23.44 -5.17
N ASP A 12 -11.87 23.45 -6.15
CA ASP A 12 -12.07 22.80 -7.46
C ASP A 12 -12.12 21.27 -7.37
N TYR A 13 -11.89 20.71 -6.18
CA TYR A 13 -11.87 19.28 -5.93
C TYR A 13 -12.66 18.92 -4.67
N MET A 14 -13.22 17.72 -4.68
CA MET A 14 -13.80 17.07 -3.50
C MET A 14 -13.05 15.78 -3.20
N VAL A 15 -12.99 15.44 -1.92
CA VAL A 15 -12.51 14.15 -1.44
C VAL A 15 -13.66 13.39 -0.77
N SER A 16 -13.71 12.09 -0.98
CA SER A 16 -14.68 11.22 -0.31
C SER A 16 -14.13 10.57 0.94
N ASP A 17 -15.04 10.12 1.81
CA ASP A 17 -14.71 9.32 2.99
C ASP A 17 -14.09 7.94 2.65
N HIS A 18 -14.11 7.52 1.38
CA HIS A 18 -13.44 6.32 0.88
C HIS A 18 -12.05 6.59 0.27
N GLY A 19 -11.59 7.85 0.29
CA GLY A 19 -10.30 8.23 -0.29
C GLY A 19 -10.32 8.38 -1.80
N ARG A 20 -11.46 8.75 -2.39
CA ARG A 20 -11.54 9.11 -3.81
C ARG A 20 -11.49 10.62 -3.96
N VAL A 21 -10.91 11.10 -5.06
CA VAL A 21 -10.84 12.54 -5.35
C VAL A 21 -11.57 12.84 -6.65
N LEU A 22 -12.49 13.80 -6.58
CA LEU A 22 -13.31 14.27 -7.69
C LEU A 22 -12.84 15.65 -8.12
N SER A 23 -12.62 15.86 -9.41
CA SER A 23 -12.24 17.13 -10.01
C SER A 23 -13.43 17.79 -10.72
N PHE A 24 -13.52 19.12 -10.58
CA PHE A 24 -14.51 19.98 -11.26
C PHE A 24 -13.89 20.89 -12.33
N LYS A 25 -12.56 20.82 -12.55
CA LYS A 25 -11.85 21.77 -13.44
C LYS A 25 -12.10 21.57 -14.93
N GLY A 26 -12.66 20.43 -15.32
CA GLY A 26 -12.97 20.09 -16.70
C GLY A 26 -14.41 20.42 -17.09
N LYS A 27 -14.78 20.06 -18.33
CA LYS A 27 -16.17 20.13 -18.80
C LYS A 27 -17.11 19.17 -18.07
N SER A 28 -16.54 18.14 -17.43
CA SER A 28 -17.26 17.15 -16.65
C SER A 28 -16.55 16.87 -15.34
N LYS A 29 -17.31 16.36 -14.36
CA LYS A 29 -16.75 15.89 -13.10
C LYS A 29 -16.00 14.59 -13.34
N LEU A 30 -14.76 14.49 -12.85
CA LEU A 30 -13.89 13.33 -13.08
C LEU A 30 -13.30 12.82 -11.77
N ILE A 31 -13.42 11.50 -11.52
CA ILE A 31 -12.67 10.84 -10.45
C ILE A 31 -11.22 10.69 -10.90
N LEU A 32 -10.31 11.31 -10.15
CA LEU A 32 -8.90 11.30 -10.48
C LEU A 32 -8.27 9.92 -10.25
N CYS A 33 -7.33 9.58 -11.12
CA CYS A 33 -6.47 8.43 -10.90
C CYS A 33 -5.45 8.76 -9.81
N THR A 34 -5.19 7.79 -8.96
CA THR A 34 -4.18 7.88 -7.93
C THR A 34 -2.93 7.09 -8.33
N THR A 35 -1.82 7.41 -7.68
CA THR A 35 -0.55 6.69 -7.83
C THR A 35 -0.10 6.20 -6.46
N ILE A 36 0.69 5.13 -6.41
CA ILE A 36 1.27 4.65 -5.15
C ILE A 36 2.71 5.17 -5.08
N ALA A 37 2.99 5.97 -4.06
CA ALA A 37 4.33 6.45 -3.78
C ALA A 37 5.27 5.29 -3.41
N GLY A 38 6.58 5.50 -3.54
CA GLY A 38 7.58 4.48 -3.22
C GLY A 38 7.53 3.95 -1.78
N GLU A 39 6.91 4.69 -0.88
CA GLU A 39 6.71 4.32 0.52
C GLU A 39 5.44 3.49 0.77
N GLY A 40 4.63 3.26 -0.27
CA GLY A 40 3.38 2.49 -0.20
C GLY A 40 2.12 3.30 0.10
N TYR A 41 2.20 4.63 0.04
CA TYR A 41 1.04 5.52 0.25
C TYR A 41 0.43 5.95 -1.07
N GLU A 42 -0.90 5.98 -1.12
CA GLU A 42 -1.63 6.53 -2.25
C GLU A 42 -1.51 8.06 -2.32
N GLN A 43 -1.26 8.58 -3.52
CA GLN A 43 -1.13 9.99 -3.83
C GLN A 43 -2.05 10.38 -4.99
N THR A 44 -2.59 11.60 -4.91
CA THR A 44 -3.34 12.25 -5.98
C THR A 44 -2.64 13.55 -6.37
N GLU A 45 -2.56 13.84 -7.66
CA GLU A 45 -2.08 15.12 -8.16
C GLU A 45 -3.24 16.09 -8.34
N LEU A 46 -3.16 17.25 -7.69
CA LEU A 46 -4.16 18.32 -7.82
C LEU A 46 -3.52 19.51 -8.53
N MET A 47 -4.20 20.02 -9.55
CA MET A 47 -3.80 21.24 -10.24
C MET A 47 -4.35 22.48 -9.53
N GLN A 48 -3.47 23.41 -9.15
CA GLN A 48 -3.81 24.70 -8.59
C GLN A 48 -3.05 25.79 -9.34
N LYS A 49 -3.77 26.78 -9.90
CA LYS A 49 -3.17 27.90 -10.66
C LYS A 49 -2.13 27.47 -11.73
N GLY A 50 -2.42 26.37 -12.45
CA GLY A 50 -1.55 25.83 -13.49
C GLY A 50 -0.41 24.92 -13.01
N ILE A 51 -0.24 24.74 -11.70
CA ILE A 51 0.80 23.89 -11.11
C ILE A 51 0.18 22.62 -10.53
N TYR A 52 0.74 21.46 -10.86
CA TYR A 52 0.35 20.18 -10.26
C TYR A 52 1.14 19.92 -8.99
N THR A 53 0.44 19.65 -7.89
CA THR A 53 1.03 19.29 -6.60
C THR A 53 0.53 17.92 -6.16
N LYS A 54 1.44 17.08 -5.68
CA LYS A 54 1.12 15.75 -5.13
C LYS A 54 0.64 15.86 -3.70
N TYR A 55 -0.49 15.23 -3.42
CA TYR A 55 -1.06 15.12 -2.08
C TYR A 55 -1.23 13.66 -1.70
N TYR A 56 -0.95 13.33 -0.44
CA TYR A 56 -1.31 12.02 0.10
C TYR A 56 -2.81 11.92 0.32
N THR A 57 -3.43 10.90 -0.28
CA THR A 57 -4.89 10.73 -0.26
C THR A 57 -5.43 10.61 1.16
N HIS A 58 -4.79 9.83 2.03
CA HIS A 58 -5.22 9.71 3.44
C HIS A 58 -5.22 11.05 4.18
N ARG A 59 -4.30 11.97 3.87
CA ARG A 59 -4.27 13.30 4.51
C ARG A 59 -5.41 14.18 4.02
N LEU A 60 -5.77 14.10 2.74
CA LEU A 60 -6.93 14.80 2.20
C LEU A 60 -8.21 14.33 2.91
N VAL A 61 -8.38 13.02 3.07
CA VAL A 61 -9.52 12.44 3.80
C VAL A 61 -9.53 12.90 5.26
N ALA A 62 -8.42 12.73 5.97
CA ALA A 62 -8.34 13.10 7.39
C ALA A 62 -8.64 14.58 7.62
N LYS A 63 -8.09 15.48 6.77
CA LYS A 63 -8.38 16.91 6.85
C LYS A 63 -9.86 17.23 6.63
N ALA A 64 -10.49 16.58 5.66
CA ALA A 64 -11.87 16.86 5.32
C ALA A 64 -12.87 16.30 6.33
N PHE A 65 -12.60 15.14 6.94
CA PHE A 65 -13.60 14.41 7.73
C PHE A 65 -13.29 14.27 9.22
N ILE A 66 -12.04 14.43 9.65
CA ILE A 66 -11.62 14.15 11.04
C ILE A 66 -11.13 15.46 11.68
N PRO A 67 -11.86 15.99 12.70
CA PRO A 67 -11.40 17.15 13.44
C PRO A 67 -10.01 16.93 14.04
N ASN A 68 -9.15 17.95 13.97
CA ASN A 68 -7.81 17.92 14.54
C ASN A 68 -7.59 19.06 15.55
N PRO A 69 -8.32 19.08 16.68
CA PRO A 69 -8.23 20.17 17.67
C PRO A 69 -6.86 20.28 18.34
N LYS A 70 -6.08 19.19 18.33
CA LYS A 70 -4.73 19.13 18.90
C LYS A 70 -3.63 19.50 17.90
N HIS A 71 -4.00 19.84 16.66
CA HIS A 71 -3.06 20.18 15.58
C HIS A 71 -1.96 19.14 15.37
N LEU A 72 -2.30 17.85 15.50
CA LEU A 72 -1.36 16.75 15.36
C LEU A 72 -0.85 16.68 13.90
N PRO A 73 0.45 16.41 13.70
CA PRO A 73 1.08 16.57 12.39
C PRO A 73 0.87 15.39 11.43
N GLN A 74 0.61 14.19 11.96
CA GLN A 74 0.58 12.95 11.19
C GLN A 74 -0.79 12.28 11.20
N VAL A 75 -1.04 11.46 10.20
CA VAL A 75 -2.23 10.61 10.11
C VAL A 75 -1.75 9.16 10.12
N ASN A 76 -2.32 8.37 11.02
CA ASN A 76 -2.06 6.94 11.14
C ASN A 76 -3.16 6.12 10.45
N HIS A 77 -2.80 4.94 9.95
CA HIS A 77 -3.73 3.92 9.43
C HIS A 77 -3.90 2.85 10.50
N LEU A 78 -5.10 2.73 11.08
CA LEU A 78 -5.38 1.85 12.22
C LEU A 78 -5.10 0.37 11.94
N ASP A 79 -5.35 -0.08 10.70
CA ASP A 79 -5.09 -1.44 10.25
C ASP A 79 -3.64 -1.67 9.75
N GLY A 80 -2.80 -0.64 9.76
CA GLY A 80 -1.44 -0.69 9.21
C GLY A 80 -1.35 -0.79 7.69
N ASN A 81 -2.48 -0.75 6.96
CA ASN A 81 -2.56 -0.77 5.51
C ASN A 81 -2.65 0.65 4.95
N THR A 82 -1.52 1.12 4.43
CA THR A 82 -1.33 2.45 3.84
C THR A 82 -2.15 2.75 2.58
N LEU A 83 -2.84 1.75 2.01
CA LEU A 83 -3.75 1.90 0.86
C LEU A 83 -5.23 1.92 1.28
N ASN A 84 -5.55 1.58 2.53
CA ASN A 84 -6.90 1.69 3.09
C ASN A 84 -7.17 3.11 3.61
N ASN A 85 -7.57 3.99 2.71
CA ASN A 85 -7.79 5.41 2.99
C ASN A 85 -9.23 5.74 3.42
N HIS A 86 -10.00 4.75 3.86
CA HIS A 86 -11.34 5.02 4.38
C HIS A 86 -11.26 5.81 5.69
N VAL A 87 -12.12 6.80 5.89
CA VAL A 87 -12.09 7.71 7.05
C VAL A 87 -12.07 6.97 8.38
N SER A 88 -12.82 5.86 8.50
CA SER A 88 -12.89 5.07 9.73
C SER A 88 -11.59 4.32 10.05
N ASN A 89 -10.66 4.24 9.10
CA ASN A 89 -9.35 3.61 9.27
C ASN A 89 -8.25 4.64 9.58
N LEU A 90 -8.58 5.93 9.64
CA LEU A 90 -7.61 7.01 9.79
C LEU A 90 -7.78 7.70 11.14
N GLU A 91 -6.66 8.11 11.73
CA GLU A 91 -6.64 8.95 12.92
C GLU A 91 -5.50 9.96 12.86
N TRP A 92 -5.66 11.12 13.52
CA TRP A 92 -4.55 12.05 13.72
C TRP A 92 -3.69 11.59 14.90
N CYS A 93 -2.37 11.58 14.71
CA CYS A 93 -1.41 11.12 15.71
C CYS A 93 -0.14 11.99 15.71
N ASP A 94 0.66 11.89 16.76
CA ASP A 94 2.04 12.38 16.74
C ASP A 94 3.00 11.34 16.16
N ALA A 95 4.28 11.72 16.06
CA ALA A 95 5.31 10.82 15.53
C ALA A 95 5.62 9.64 16.46
N HIS A 96 5.50 9.81 17.77
CA HIS A 96 5.80 8.77 18.75
C HIS A 96 4.75 7.67 18.69
N ASP A 97 3.47 8.05 18.76
CA ASP A 97 2.33 7.14 18.70
C ASP A 97 2.33 6.34 17.39
N ASN A 98 2.60 6.99 16.26
CA ASN A 98 2.69 6.33 14.96
C ASN A 98 3.79 5.25 14.94
N ILE A 99 4.96 5.56 15.51
CA ILE A 99 6.07 4.60 15.60
C ILE A 99 5.70 3.43 16.50
N MET A 100 5.10 3.70 17.67
CA MET A 100 4.70 2.67 18.62
C MET A 100 3.60 1.77 18.04
N HIS A 101 2.64 2.33 17.31
CA HIS A 101 1.63 1.59 16.58
C HIS A 101 2.28 0.68 15.53
N ALA A 102 3.20 1.20 14.71
CA ALA A 102 3.89 0.42 13.69
C ALA A 102 4.73 -0.73 14.28
N ILE A 103 5.34 -0.55 15.45
CA ILE A 103 6.06 -1.61 16.17
C ILE A 103 5.07 -2.68 16.65
N ARG A 104 3.96 -2.27 17.28
CA ARG A 104 2.93 -3.17 17.80
C ARG A 104 2.30 -4.03 16.70
N MET A 105 2.12 -3.44 15.51
CA MET A 105 1.61 -4.12 14.31
C MET A 105 2.67 -4.97 13.59
N GLY A 106 3.91 -5.05 14.10
CA GLY A 106 4.99 -5.80 13.46
C GLY A 106 5.49 -5.21 12.14
N LEU A 107 5.09 -3.98 11.81
CA LEU A 107 5.52 -3.28 10.59
C LEU A 107 6.97 -2.80 10.68
N ARG A 108 7.51 -2.69 11.91
CA ARG A 108 8.91 -2.36 12.21
C ARG A 108 9.52 -3.39 13.17
N PRO A 109 10.37 -4.31 12.69
CA PRO A 109 11.09 -5.24 13.56
C PRO A 109 12.08 -4.48 14.46
N PRO A 110 12.11 -4.73 15.78
CA PRO A 110 13.09 -4.11 16.67
C PRO A 110 14.52 -4.57 16.30
N GLY A 111 15.47 -3.64 16.31
CA GLY A 111 16.90 -3.93 16.13
C GLY A 111 17.45 -3.88 14.70
N LYS A 112 16.65 -3.52 13.68
CA LYS A 112 17.15 -3.30 12.32
C LYS A 112 17.37 -1.80 12.05
N THR A 113 18.62 -1.34 12.11
CA THR A 113 19.07 0.00 11.66
C THR A 113 19.25 0.10 10.13
N GLY A 114 18.90 -0.96 9.38
CA GLY A 114 18.90 -1.01 7.93
C GLY A 114 17.50 -0.92 7.31
N SER A 115 17.44 -0.78 5.98
CA SER A 115 16.22 -0.84 5.17
C SER A 115 15.23 -1.89 5.69
N LYS A 116 13.96 -1.48 5.86
CA LYS A 116 12.78 -2.24 6.36
C LYS A 116 12.54 -3.62 5.69
N TYR A 117 13.35 -3.96 4.68
CA TYR A 117 13.18 -5.00 3.68
C TYR A 117 14.43 -5.88 3.46
N SER A 118 15.50 -5.69 4.23
CA SER A 118 16.82 -6.30 3.95
C SER A 118 16.98 -7.78 4.33
N GLY A 119 15.94 -8.46 4.83
CA GLY A 119 16.09 -9.82 5.38
C GLY A 119 15.03 -10.84 4.96
N VAL A 120 14.20 -10.55 3.96
CA VAL A 120 13.30 -11.55 3.36
C VAL A 120 13.92 -12.02 2.05
N PRO A 121 14.40 -13.27 1.95
CA PRO A 121 14.95 -13.82 0.72
C PRO A 121 13.91 -13.89 -0.40
N CYS A 122 14.36 -13.70 -1.62
CA CYS A 122 13.51 -13.59 -2.80
C CYS A 122 14.24 -14.14 -4.02
N ALA A 123 13.48 -14.50 -5.04
CA ALA A 123 14.00 -15.14 -6.23
C ALA A 123 13.38 -14.58 -7.51
N VAL A 124 14.17 -14.67 -8.57
CA VAL A 124 13.71 -14.62 -9.95
C VAL A 124 13.34 -16.05 -10.35
N THR A 125 12.17 -16.24 -10.94
CA THR A 125 11.67 -17.56 -11.34
C THR A 125 11.21 -17.59 -12.79
N ASP A 126 10.93 -18.80 -13.27
CA ASP A 126 10.03 -19.00 -14.39
C ASP A 126 8.55 -18.86 -13.96
N ALA A 127 7.63 -19.08 -14.89
CA ALA A 127 6.19 -19.03 -14.64
C ALA A 127 5.69 -20.16 -13.72
N SER A 128 6.41 -21.28 -13.67
CA SER A 128 6.11 -22.44 -12.82
C SER A 128 6.62 -22.27 -11.38
N GLY A 129 7.43 -21.24 -11.13
CA GLY A 129 8.02 -20.93 -9.83
C GLY A 129 9.38 -21.57 -9.57
N ASN A 130 9.97 -22.21 -10.58
CA ASN A 130 11.33 -22.75 -10.48
C ASN A 130 12.31 -21.60 -10.36
N THR A 131 13.19 -21.68 -9.36
CA THR A 131 14.17 -20.64 -9.06
C THR A 131 15.25 -20.60 -10.13
N LEU A 132 15.33 -19.46 -10.83
CA LEU A 132 16.41 -19.18 -11.78
C LEU A 132 17.59 -18.52 -11.07
N ARG A 133 17.31 -17.59 -10.15
CA ARG A 133 18.29 -16.90 -9.31
C ARG A 133 17.71 -16.58 -7.95
N ALA A 134 18.47 -16.85 -6.89
CA ALA A 134 18.06 -16.63 -5.51
C ALA A 134 18.87 -15.48 -4.89
N TYR A 135 18.22 -14.66 -4.07
CA TYR A 135 18.83 -13.52 -3.41
C TYR A 135 18.50 -13.53 -1.91
N PRO A 136 19.46 -13.19 -1.04
CA PRO A 136 19.25 -13.17 0.41
C PRO A 136 18.30 -12.06 0.85
N SER A 137 18.09 -11.05 0.00
CA SER A 137 17.13 -9.99 0.23
C SER A 137 16.73 -9.29 -1.06
N MET A 138 15.62 -8.57 -0.99
CA MET A 138 15.15 -7.72 -2.09
C MET A 138 16.15 -6.59 -2.43
N GLN A 139 16.99 -6.17 -1.48
CA GLN A 139 18.06 -5.20 -1.77
C GLN A 139 19.20 -5.84 -2.57
N ALA A 140 19.54 -7.10 -2.29
CA ALA A 140 20.51 -7.84 -3.09
C ALA A 140 19.97 -8.10 -4.52
N MET A 141 18.69 -8.50 -4.62
CA MET A 141 18.01 -8.66 -5.92
C MET A 141 17.97 -7.35 -6.71
N SER A 142 17.66 -6.22 -6.06
CA SER A 142 17.67 -4.90 -6.71
C SER A 142 19.00 -4.61 -7.41
N LYS A 143 20.11 -4.92 -6.73
CA LYS A 143 21.45 -4.67 -7.24
C LYS A 143 21.80 -5.64 -8.36
N GLY A 144 21.50 -6.94 -8.17
CA GLY A 144 21.81 -7.98 -9.15
C GLY A 144 21.00 -7.88 -10.45
N GLU A 145 19.74 -7.43 -10.36
CA GLU A 145 18.85 -7.26 -11.52
C GLU A 145 18.81 -5.82 -12.04
N HIS A 146 19.68 -4.93 -11.53
CA HIS A 146 19.73 -3.50 -11.90
C HIS A 146 18.37 -2.78 -11.85
N MET A 147 17.56 -3.10 -10.82
CA MET A 147 16.21 -2.56 -10.68
C MET A 147 16.24 -1.07 -10.30
N ASN A 148 15.41 -0.27 -10.96
CA ASN A 148 15.18 1.11 -10.59
C ASN A 148 14.26 1.22 -9.34
N PRO A 149 14.20 2.39 -8.67
CA PRO A 149 13.39 2.59 -7.47
C PRO A 149 11.89 2.30 -7.66
N ALA A 150 11.32 2.60 -8.82
CA ALA A 150 9.91 2.36 -9.10
C ALA A 150 9.60 0.86 -9.15
N PHE A 151 10.46 0.08 -9.81
CA PHE A 151 10.32 -1.36 -9.91
C PHE A 151 10.42 -2.02 -8.54
N ILE A 152 11.44 -1.70 -7.74
CA ILE A 152 11.55 -2.33 -6.42
C ILE A 152 10.37 -1.99 -5.49
N ASN A 153 9.80 -0.79 -5.59
CA ASN A 153 8.62 -0.42 -4.81
C ASN A 153 7.36 -1.13 -5.30
N TRP A 154 7.19 -1.29 -6.61
CA TRP A 154 6.13 -2.14 -7.16
C TRP A 154 6.26 -3.58 -6.64
N LEU A 155 7.46 -4.16 -6.73
CA LEU A 155 7.68 -5.55 -6.35
C LEU A 155 7.48 -5.78 -4.85
N ARG A 156 7.87 -4.82 -4.00
CA ARG A 156 7.56 -4.81 -2.56
C ARG A 156 6.07 -4.95 -2.29
N LEU A 157 5.26 -4.14 -2.97
CA LEU A 157 3.82 -4.15 -2.77
C LEU A 157 3.22 -5.48 -3.20
N GLN A 158 3.64 -6.01 -4.36
CA GLN A 158 3.15 -7.29 -4.87
C GLN A 158 3.52 -8.47 -3.96
N LEU A 159 4.77 -8.55 -3.51
CA LEU A 159 5.27 -9.73 -2.81
C LEU A 159 4.95 -9.74 -1.32
N ARG A 160 4.91 -8.58 -0.67
CA ARG A 160 4.74 -8.51 0.80
C ARG A 160 3.34 -8.13 1.22
N TYR A 161 2.63 -7.40 0.35
CA TYR A 161 1.33 -6.83 0.66
C TYR A 161 0.32 -7.00 -0.50
N PRO A 162 0.20 -8.20 -1.11
CA PRO A 162 -0.70 -8.44 -2.23
C PRO A 162 -2.16 -8.09 -1.89
N GLU A 163 -2.55 -8.26 -0.63
CA GLU A 163 -3.88 -7.90 -0.11
C GLU A 163 -4.16 -6.40 -0.23
N ARG A 164 -3.16 -5.54 0.03
CA ARG A 164 -3.32 -4.09 -0.04
C ARG A 164 -3.62 -3.64 -1.46
N LEU A 165 -2.90 -4.22 -2.43
CA LEU A 165 -3.10 -3.96 -3.85
C LEU A 165 -4.43 -4.50 -4.34
N LEU A 166 -4.85 -5.68 -3.91
CA LEU A 166 -6.14 -6.25 -4.27
C LEU A 166 -7.28 -5.35 -3.82
N LEU A 167 -7.30 -4.94 -2.55
CA LEU A 167 -8.32 -4.05 -2.00
C LEU A 167 -8.33 -2.69 -2.70
N HIS A 168 -7.16 -2.12 -2.95
CA HIS A 168 -7.01 -0.89 -3.75
C HIS A 168 -7.59 -1.06 -5.16
N ASN A 169 -7.21 -2.13 -5.88
CA ASN A 169 -7.66 -2.38 -7.24
C ASN A 169 -9.18 -2.62 -7.32
N LEU A 170 -9.76 -3.33 -6.34
CA LEU A 170 -11.22 -3.52 -6.26
C LEU A 170 -11.93 -2.18 -6.11
N ARG A 171 -11.45 -1.31 -5.22
CA ARG A 171 -11.97 0.06 -5.05
C ARG A 171 -11.85 0.88 -6.34
N VAL A 172 -10.73 0.82 -7.05
CA VAL A 172 -10.55 1.57 -8.30
C VAL A 172 -11.43 1.02 -9.44
N ARG A 173 -11.61 -0.31 -9.53
CA ARG A 173 -12.38 -0.97 -10.60
C ARG A 173 -13.89 -0.79 -10.47
N GLN A 174 -14.44 -0.82 -9.25
CA GLN A 174 -15.88 -0.67 -9.01
C GLN A 174 -16.48 0.64 -9.56
N HIS A 175 -15.64 1.61 -9.93
CA HIS A 175 -16.09 2.94 -10.35
C HIS A 175 -15.49 3.41 -11.69
N ARG A 176 -14.72 2.54 -12.37
CA ARG A 176 -14.33 2.73 -13.78
C ARG A 176 -15.31 2.09 -14.76
N GLY A 177 -16.20 1.21 -14.29
CA GLY A 177 -17.36 0.77 -15.06
C GLY A 177 -18.45 1.84 -15.02
N ASP A 178 -18.93 2.23 -16.19
CA ASP A 178 -20.00 3.19 -16.46
C ASP A 178 -21.01 3.43 -15.32
N ALA A 179 -21.05 4.65 -14.76
CA ALA A 179 -22.29 5.34 -14.34
C ALA A 179 -21.96 6.63 -13.55
N PHE A 180 -21.81 7.74 -14.28
CA PHE A 180 -22.09 9.08 -13.74
C PHE A 180 -23.57 9.48 -13.95
N ILE A 181 -24.47 8.50 -14.05
CA ILE A 181 -25.91 8.73 -14.00
C ILE A 181 -26.40 8.18 -12.66
N MET A 182 -26.63 9.08 -11.71
CA MET A 182 -27.50 8.77 -10.59
C MET A 182 -28.91 8.56 -11.14
N LYS A 183 -29.30 7.30 -11.33
CA LYS A 183 -30.70 6.90 -11.33
C LYS A 183 -30.87 5.76 -10.34
N GLU A 184 -31.50 6.13 -9.23
CA GLU A 184 -32.08 5.31 -8.17
C GLU A 184 -31.14 4.65 -7.13
N PRO A 185 -31.54 4.68 -5.84
CA PRO A 185 -30.79 4.02 -4.77
C PRO A 185 -31.01 2.50 -4.84
N LEU A 186 -29.92 1.74 -4.99
CA LEU A 186 -29.96 0.28 -4.90
C LEU A 186 -30.17 -0.20 -3.45
N PRO A 187 -30.87 -1.33 -3.27
CA PRO A 187 -31.34 -1.83 -1.98
C PRO A 187 -30.17 -2.31 -1.12
N GLN A 188 -30.33 -2.20 0.20
CA GLN A 188 -29.39 -2.70 1.19
C GLN A 188 -29.22 -4.22 1.01
N SER A 189 -28.09 -4.62 0.42
CA SER A 189 -27.69 -6.02 0.26
C SER A 189 -26.56 -6.33 1.23
N SER A 190 -26.89 -7.12 2.25
CA SER A 190 -26.04 -7.60 3.34
C SER A 190 -25.16 -8.79 2.91
N HIS A 191 -24.47 -8.66 1.78
CA HIS A 191 -23.55 -9.70 1.32
C HIS A 191 -22.12 -9.18 1.26
N HIS A 192 -21.38 -9.42 2.34
CA HIS A 192 -19.92 -9.46 2.32
C HIS A 192 -19.49 -10.43 1.21
N ARG A 193 -19.12 -9.89 0.05
CA ARG A 193 -18.51 -10.70 -1.01
C ARG A 193 -17.18 -11.22 -0.44
N PRO A 194 -16.93 -12.53 -0.41
CA PRO A 194 -15.71 -13.07 0.17
C PRO A 194 -14.50 -12.49 -0.56
N VAL A 195 -13.55 -11.97 0.21
CA VAL A 195 -12.24 -11.56 -0.31
C VAL A 195 -11.62 -12.79 -0.98
N PRO A 196 -11.13 -12.70 -2.23
CA PRO A 196 -10.42 -13.81 -2.87
C PRO A 196 -9.32 -14.35 -1.94
N PRO A 197 -9.07 -15.67 -1.93
CA PRO A 197 -8.02 -16.24 -1.11
C PRO A 197 -6.69 -15.53 -1.39
N VAL A 198 -6.03 -15.11 -0.31
CA VAL A 198 -4.75 -14.38 -0.35
C VAL A 198 -3.74 -15.26 -1.08
N GLN A 199 -3.19 -14.76 -2.19
CA GLN A 199 -2.10 -15.44 -2.88
C GLN A 199 -0.89 -15.50 -1.95
N SER A 200 -0.39 -16.70 -1.65
CA SER A 200 0.80 -16.88 -0.84
C SER A 200 1.97 -16.05 -1.41
N PRO A 201 2.79 -15.39 -0.58
CA PRO A 201 3.91 -14.55 -1.04
C PRO A 201 5.00 -15.34 -1.79
N CYS A 202 4.93 -16.69 -1.75
CA CYS A 202 5.74 -17.61 -2.53
C CYS A 202 5.21 -17.85 -3.96
N ILE A 203 4.06 -17.28 -4.34
CA ILE A 203 3.55 -17.40 -5.71
C ILE A 203 4.29 -16.41 -6.60
N PRO A 204 4.82 -16.84 -7.76
CA PRO A 204 5.47 -15.94 -8.71
C PRO A 204 4.54 -14.84 -9.24
N VAL A 205 5.03 -13.60 -9.21
CA VAL A 205 4.37 -12.43 -9.79
C VAL A 205 5.14 -12.00 -11.04
N GLN A 206 4.43 -11.86 -12.16
CA GLN A 206 5.03 -11.39 -13.41
C GLN A 206 5.14 -9.87 -13.43
N HIS A 207 6.33 -9.34 -13.74
CA HIS A 207 6.49 -7.92 -13.99
C HIS A 207 6.02 -7.55 -15.42
N PRO A 208 5.18 -6.50 -15.57
CA PRO A 208 4.47 -6.23 -16.82
C PRO A 208 5.37 -5.85 -18.00
N VAL A 209 6.55 -5.29 -17.73
CA VAL A 209 7.44 -4.76 -18.79
C VAL A 209 8.45 -5.81 -19.25
N ASN A 210 9.25 -6.35 -18.33
CA ASN A 210 10.32 -7.31 -18.66
C ASN A 210 9.83 -8.77 -18.70
N ARG A 211 8.54 -9.03 -18.39
CA ARG A 211 7.89 -10.35 -18.40
C ARG A 211 8.51 -11.41 -17.47
N GLN A 212 9.41 -11.00 -16.60
CA GLN A 212 10.12 -11.85 -15.66
C GLN A 212 9.25 -12.10 -14.42
N TYR A 213 9.43 -13.25 -13.77
CA TYR A 213 8.68 -13.63 -12.58
C TYR A 213 9.52 -13.51 -11.32
N TYR A 214 8.89 -13.11 -10.23
CA TYR A 214 9.54 -12.88 -8.94
C TYR A 214 8.68 -13.42 -7.81
N ARG A 215 9.30 -13.96 -6.76
CA ARG A 215 8.60 -14.40 -5.53
C ARG A 215 9.46 -14.28 -4.28
N GLN A 216 8.84 -14.36 -3.11
CA GLN A 216 9.59 -14.67 -1.88
C GLN A 216 9.97 -16.15 -1.86
N LEU A 217 11.11 -16.45 -1.23
CA LEU A 217 11.49 -17.82 -0.92
C LEU A 217 10.85 -18.23 0.41
N SER A 218 10.47 -19.49 0.53
CA SER A 218 10.11 -20.10 1.82
C SER A 218 11.34 -20.20 2.73
N GLU A 219 11.12 -20.46 4.03
CA GLU A 219 12.23 -20.68 4.97
C GLU A 219 13.11 -21.87 4.54
N ASP A 220 12.50 -22.99 4.14
CA ASP A 220 13.22 -24.19 3.71
C ASP A 220 14.09 -23.92 2.47
N GLU A 221 13.55 -23.19 1.49
CA GLU A 221 14.32 -22.78 0.30
C GLU A 221 15.45 -21.83 0.67
N ALA A 222 15.18 -20.84 1.54
CA ALA A 222 16.19 -19.91 1.99
C ALA A 222 17.36 -20.63 2.69
N ILE A 223 17.06 -21.61 3.54
CA ILE A 223 18.05 -22.47 4.20
C ILE A 223 18.82 -23.28 3.16
N ALA A 224 18.14 -23.87 2.16
CA ALA A 224 18.78 -24.65 1.10
C ALA A 224 19.76 -23.81 0.26
N PHE A 225 19.49 -22.51 0.09
CA PHE A 225 20.40 -21.56 -0.56
C PHE A 225 21.46 -20.97 0.41
N GLY A 226 21.49 -21.37 1.67
CA GLY A 226 22.44 -20.89 2.67
C GLY A 226 22.19 -19.45 3.15
N PHE A 227 20.97 -18.93 2.99
CA PHE A 227 20.63 -17.58 3.45
C PHE A 227 20.25 -17.57 4.94
N ALA A 228 20.81 -16.63 5.68
CA ALA A 228 20.46 -16.42 7.07
C ALA A 228 19.03 -15.87 7.21
N ILE A 229 18.12 -16.68 7.76
CA ILE A 229 16.77 -16.25 8.15
C ILE A 229 16.78 -15.82 9.62
N TYR A 230 16.49 -14.54 9.87
CA TYR A 230 16.28 -14.04 11.23
C TYR A 230 14.82 -14.25 11.62
N THR A 231 14.54 -15.40 12.24
CA THR A 231 13.23 -15.67 12.82
C THR A 231 13.13 -15.04 14.21
N SER A 232 11.92 -14.68 14.60
CA SER A 232 11.59 -14.15 15.93
C SER A 232 11.97 -15.11 17.07
N ARG A 233 12.21 -16.40 16.77
CA ARG A 233 12.69 -17.42 17.72
C ARG A 233 14.06 -17.07 18.31
N ASN A 234 14.94 -16.39 17.55
CA ASN A 234 16.28 -16.03 18.03
C ASN A 234 16.27 -14.93 19.13
N GLN A 235 15.11 -14.34 19.46
CA GLN A 235 14.98 -13.42 20.61
C GLN A 235 14.71 -14.13 21.94
N GLN A 236 14.20 -15.36 21.93
CA GLN A 236 13.92 -16.10 23.16
C GLN A 236 15.20 -16.69 23.76
N GLU A 237 16.14 -17.14 22.94
CA GLU A 237 17.40 -17.73 23.40
C GLU A 237 18.43 -16.68 23.87
N ARG A 238 18.33 -15.43 23.41
CA ARG A 238 19.20 -14.32 23.88
C ARG A 238 18.74 -13.67 25.19
N ARG A 239 17.62 -14.10 25.78
CA ARG A 239 17.15 -13.65 27.10
C ARG A 239 17.48 -14.65 28.22
N THR A 240 18.12 -15.77 27.89
CA THR A 240 18.48 -16.85 28.82
C THR A 240 19.99 -17.07 28.97
N LEU A 241 20.80 -16.06 28.65
CA LEU A 241 22.24 -16.02 28.97
C LEU A 241 22.57 -14.73 29.71
#